data_AF-A0A959TFH7-F1
#
_entry.id   AF-A0A959TFH7-F1
#
_cell.length_a   1.000
_cell.length_b   1.000
_cell.length_c   1.000
_cell.angle_alpha   90.00
_cell.angle_beta   90.00
_cell.angle_gamma   90.00
#
_symmetry.space_group_name_H-M   'P 1'
#
loop_
_entity.id
_entity.type
_entity.pdbx_description
1 polymer ?
#
loop_
_entity_poly.entity_id
_entity_poly.type
_entity_poly.pdbx_seq_one_letter_code
_entity_poly.pdbx_strand_id
1 'polypeptide(L)'
;MSSVSWFAKALAPWYREHHRPLPWRATRDPYRIWLSEVMLQQTRVDQGIGYYHRFLEAFPTVHDLAAASEREVLRLWQGLGYYSRAR
;
A
#
# COMPACT_ATOMS: atom_id res chain seq x y z
N MET A 1 31.14 12.23 9.97
CA MET A 1 30.42 12.55 8.72
C MET A 1 30.27 11.25 7.94
N SER A 2 29.08 10.68 7.90
CA SER A 2 28.83 9.42 7.20
C SER A 2 29.00 9.67 5.70
N SER A 3 30.04 9.11 5.08
CA SER A 3 30.19 9.20 3.62
C SER A 3 28.98 8.51 3.00
N VAL A 4 28.09 9.27 2.36
CA VAL A 4 26.99 8.67 1.60
C VAL A 4 27.62 7.72 0.59
N SER A 5 27.30 6.43 0.72
CA SER A 5 27.86 5.36 -0.11
C SER A 5 27.68 5.71 -1.59
N TRP A 6 28.69 5.37 -2.40
CA TRP A 6 28.61 5.51 -3.86
C TRP A 6 27.32 4.88 -4.40
N PHE A 7 26.86 3.79 -3.78
CA PHE A 7 25.63 3.09 -4.13
C PHE A 7 24.40 3.97 -3.97
N ALA A 8 24.24 4.65 -2.83
CA ALA A 8 23.09 5.53 -2.60
C ALA A 8 23.09 6.74 -3.53
N LYS A 9 24.29 7.27 -3.86
CA LYS A 9 24.46 8.37 -4.82
C LYS A 9 24.06 7.97 -6.24
N ALA A 10 24.26 6.71 -6.63
CA ALA A 10 23.84 6.19 -7.93
C ALA A 10 22.35 5.80 -7.96
N LEU A 11 21.84 5.16 -6.91
CA LEU A 11 20.48 4.64 -6.86
C LEU A 11 19.41 5.74 -6.79
N ALA A 12 19.64 6.79 -6.01
CA ALA A 12 18.62 7.82 -5.79
C ALA A 12 18.25 8.61 -7.07
N PRO A 13 19.20 9.09 -7.91
CA PRO A 13 18.89 9.68 -9.20
C PRO A 13 18.14 8.72 -10.14
N TRP A 14 18.62 7.48 -10.26
CA TRP A 14 17.98 6.49 -11.11
C TRP A 14 16.53 6.24 -10.68
N TYR A 15 16.26 6.10 -9.38
CA TYR A 15 14.89 5.93 -8.89
C TYR A 15 14.00 7.14 -9.19
N ARG A 16 14.53 8.37 -9.04
CA ARG A 16 13.75 9.58 -9.37
C ARG A 16 13.30 9.58 -10.83
N GLU A 17 14.14 9.10 -11.76
CA GLU A 17 13.84 9.06 -13.20
C GLU A 17 12.98 7.86 -13.61
N HIS A 18 13.21 6.68 -13.03
CA HIS A 18 12.65 5.41 -13.53
C HIS A 18 11.61 4.74 -12.61
N HIS A 19 11.22 5.36 -11.50
CA HIS A 19 10.23 4.75 -10.61
C HIS A 19 8.87 4.55 -11.31
N ARG A 20 8.21 3.43 -11.00
CA ARG A 20 6.82 3.21 -11.40
C ARG A 20 5.88 4.19 -10.66
N PRO A 21 4.89 4.77 -11.35
CA PRO A 21 3.84 5.57 -10.71
C PRO A 21 2.89 4.62 -9.96
N LEU A 22 3.05 4.50 -8.65
CA LEU A 22 2.18 3.71 -7.78
C LEU A 22 1.40 4.66 -6.87
N PRO A 23 0.08 4.44 -6.68
CA PRO A 23 -0.77 5.43 -6.02
C PRO A 23 -0.36 5.68 -4.55
N TRP A 24 0.09 4.65 -3.84
CA TRP A 24 0.61 4.78 -2.48
C TRP A 24 1.96 5.50 -2.37
N ARG A 25 2.68 5.74 -3.48
CA ARG A 25 3.90 6.57 -3.51
C ARG A 25 3.63 8.05 -3.76
N ALA A 26 2.41 8.40 -4.19
CA ALA A 26 2.01 9.78 -4.46
C ALA A 26 1.43 10.48 -3.22
N THR A 27 1.48 9.83 -2.06
CA THR A 27 0.93 10.35 -0.79
C THR A 27 1.94 10.21 0.35
N ARG A 28 1.74 10.99 1.41
CA ARG A 28 2.45 10.88 2.70
C ARG A 28 1.53 10.43 3.83
N ASP A 29 0.28 10.08 3.51
CA ASP A 29 -0.72 9.62 4.48
C ASP A 29 -0.33 8.23 5.02
N PRO A 30 -0.05 8.10 6.34
CA PRO A 30 0.32 6.84 6.95
C PRO A 30 -0.71 5.71 6.76
N TYR A 31 -2.01 6.03 6.78
CA TYR A 31 -3.08 5.02 6.62
C TYR A 31 -3.01 4.41 5.22
N ARG A 32 -2.89 5.27 4.20
CA ARG A 32 -2.80 4.85 2.80
C ARG A 32 -1.52 4.06 2.53
N ILE A 33 -0.40 4.45 3.13
CA ILE A 33 0.87 3.72 2.98
C ILE A 33 0.75 2.35 3.66
N TRP A 34 0.33 2.31 4.93
CA TRP A 34 0.15 1.07 5.69
C TRP A 34 -0.76 0.08 4.96
N LEU A 35 -1.92 0.54 4.48
CA LEU A 35 -2.86 -0.30 3.75
C LEU A 35 -2.21 -0.94 2.51
N SER A 36 -1.44 -0.19 1.73
CA SER A 36 -0.72 -0.73 0.58
C SER A 36 0.31 -1.78 0.97
N GLU A 37 1.07 -1.56 2.04
CA GLU A 37 2.09 -2.51 2.51
C GLU A 37 1.46 -3.82 2.95
N VAL A 38 0.34 -3.79 3.70
CA VAL A 38 -0.39 -5.00 4.12
C VAL A 38 -0.93 -5.76 2.89
N MET A 39 -1.52 -5.05 1.92
CA MET A 39 -2.06 -5.66 0.71
C MET A 39 -0.98 -6.31 -0.15
N LEU A 40 0.20 -5.70 -0.26
CA LEU A 40 1.28 -6.15 -1.14
C LEU A 40 2.11 -7.31 -0.56
N GLN A 41 1.90 -7.67 0.70
CA GLN A 41 2.47 -8.90 1.25
C GLN A 41 1.98 -10.12 0.44
N GLN A 42 2.92 -10.84 -0.19
CA GLN A 42 2.63 -12.04 -0.99
C GLN A 42 1.57 -11.81 -2.09
N THR A 43 1.42 -10.58 -2.57
CA THR A 43 0.43 -10.22 -3.60
C THR A 43 1.12 -9.37 -4.67
N ARG A 44 0.85 -9.63 -5.95
CA ARG A 44 1.44 -8.86 -7.05
C ARG A 44 0.88 -7.42 -7.08
N VAL A 45 1.72 -6.46 -7.47
CA VAL A 45 1.35 -5.03 -7.56
C VAL A 45 0.08 -4.81 -8.38
N ASP A 46 -0.01 -5.41 -9.57
CA ASP A 46 -1.11 -5.15 -10.49
C ASP A 46 -2.46 -5.65 -9.93
N GLN A 47 -2.44 -6.72 -9.12
CA GLN A 47 -3.62 -7.18 -8.38
C GLN A 47 -3.91 -6.24 -7.19
N GLY A 48 -2.89 -5.86 -6.43
CA GLY A 48 -3.03 -5.01 -5.24
C GLY A 48 -3.60 -3.62 -5.52
N ILE A 49 -3.26 -3.00 -6.66
CA ILE A 49 -3.76 -1.67 -7.04
C ILE A 49 -5.30 -1.62 -7.04
N GLY A 50 -5.95 -2.63 -7.63
CA GLY A 50 -7.42 -2.67 -7.70
C GLY A 50 -8.07 -2.75 -6.32
N TYR A 51 -7.50 -3.55 -5.40
CA TYR A 51 -8.01 -3.68 -4.04
C TYR A 51 -7.75 -2.41 -3.22
N TYR A 52 -6.57 -1.81 -3.38
CA TYR A 52 -6.21 -0.57 -2.73
C TYR A 52 -7.22 0.56 -3.02
N HIS A 53 -7.58 0.74 -4.29
CA HIS A 53 -8.58 1.75 -4.66
C HIS A 53 -9.96 1.46 -4.06
N ARG A 54 -10.46 0.22 -4.14
CA ARG A 54 -11.76 -0.14 -3.57
C ARG A 54 -11.80 0.03 -2.04
N PHE A 55 -10.72 -0.30 -1.35
CA PHE A 55 -10.64 -0.10 0.09
C PHE A 55 -10.65 1.38 0.46
N LEU A 56 -9.94 2.23 -0.25
CA LEU A 56 -9.94 3.67 0.02
C LEU A 56 -11.23 4.38 -0.38
N GLU A 57 -11.98 3.82 -1.32
CA GLU A 57 -13.32 4.29 -1.65
C GLU A 57 -14.32 3.95 -0.53
N ALA A 58 -14.25 2.71 0.00
CA ALA A 58 -15.13 2.27 1.09
C ALA A 58 -14.73 2.85 2.46
N PHE A 59 -13.43 2.96 2.71
CA PHE A 59 -12.84 3.41 3.97
C PHE A 59 -11.81 4.52 3.69
N PRO A 60 -12.24 5.76 3.46
CA PRO A 60 -11.34 6.86 3.11
C PRO A 60 -10.29 7.17 4.19
N THR A 61 -10.63 6.92 5.47
CA THR A 61 -9.76 7.11 6.62
C THR A 61 -9.62 5.83 7.46
N VAL A 62 -8.61 5.82 8.33
CA VAL A 62 -8.43 4.74 9.31
C VAL A 62 -9.63 4.63 10.29
N HIS A 63 -10.34 5.73 10.54
CA HIS A 63 -11.51 5.73 11.40
C HIS A 63 -12.71 5.04 10.74
N ASP A 64 -12.88 5.22 9.43
CA ASP A 64 -13.91 4.53 8.66
C ASP A 64 -13.65 3.01 8.63
N LEU A 65 -12.38 2.61 8.46
CA LEU A 65 -11.98 1.20 8.54
C LEU A 65 -12.22 0.63 9.95
N ALA A 66 -11.90 1.40 11.00
CA ALA A 66 -12.07 0.95 12.39
C ALA A 66 -13.56 0.83 12.79
N ALA A 67 -14.44 1.62 12.19
CA ALA A 67 -15.88 1.57 12.42
C ALA A 67 -16.57 0.46 11.60
N ALA A 68 -15.92 -0.08 10.57
CA ALA A 68 -16.47 -1.11 9.71
C ALA A 68 -16.61 -2.46 10.44
N SER A 69 -17.63 -3.23 10.07
CA SER A 69 -17.73 -4.60 10.57
C SER A 69 -16.66 -5.49 9.92
N GLU A 70 -16.17 -6.50 10.65
CA GLU A 70 -15.24 -7.50 10.10
C GLU A 70 -15.79 -8.13 8.81
N ARG A 71 -17.11 -8.34 8.74
CA ARG A 71 -17.77 -8.89 7.55
C ARG A 71 -17.61 -7.99 6.31
N GLU A 72 -17.66 -6.67 6.47
CA GLU A 72 -17.46 -5.72 5.37
C GLU A 72 -16.01 -5.71 4.90
N VAL A 73 -15.07 -5.68 5.84
CA VAL A 73 -13.64 -5.76 5.55
C VAL A 73 -13.29 -7.04 4.80
N LEU A 74 -13.74 -8.20 5.30
CA LEU A 74 -13.48 -9.50 4.67
C LEU A 74 -14.14 -9.62 3.29
N ARG A 75 -15.31 -9.00 3.08
CA ARG A 75 -15.98 -8.97 1.78
C ARG A 75 -15.14 -8.21 0.75
N LEU A 76 -14.60 -7.04 1.12
CA LEU A 76 -13.74 -6.26 0.23
C LEU A 76 -12.38 -6.93 0.00
N TRP A 77 -11.87 -7.68 0.99
CA TRP A 77 -10.62 -8.45 0.89
C TRP A 77 -10.76 -9.75 0.10
N GLN A 78 -11.98 -10.19 -0.20
CA GLN A 78 -12.25 -11.46 -0.85
C GLN A 78 -11.52 -11.56 -2.20
N GLY A 79 -10.68 -12.59 -2.33
CA GLY A 79 -9.87 -12.84 -3.55
C GLY A 79 -8.43 -12.31 -3.48
N LEU A 80 -8.05 -11.55 -2.45
CA LEU A 80 -6.66 -11.12 -2.23
C LEU A 80 -5.79 -12.19 -1.54
N GLY A 81 -6.41 -13.22 -0.97
CA GLY A 81 -5.73 -14.31 -0.24
C GLY A 81 -5.22 -13.90 1.15
N TYR A 82 -4.80 -14.89 1.95
CA TYR A 82 -4.29 -14.71 3.32
C TYR A 82 -5.13 -13.77 4.19
N TYR A 83 -6.37 -14.18 4.50
CA TYR A 83 -7.35 -13.37 5.25
C TYR A 83 -6.93 -12.96 6.66
N SER A 84 -5.91 -13.58 7.24
CA SER A 84 -5.31 -13.12 8.50
C SER A 84 -4.72 -11.71 8.41
N ARG A 85 -4.40 -11.22 7.20
CA ARG A 85 -3.93 -9.85 6.99
C ARG A 85 -5.04 -8.79 7.08
N ALA A 86 -6.30 -9.22 6.95
CA ALA A 86 -7.46 -8.34 6.95
C ALA A 86 -8.21 -8.31 8.29
N ARG A 87 -7.80 -9.17 9.23
CA ARG A 87 -8.37 -9.29 10.57
C ARG A 87 -7.50 -8.57 11.60
#